data_AF-A0A3N5JBN3-F1
#
_entry.id   AF-A0A3N5JBN3-F1
#
_cell.length_a   1.000
_cell.length_b   1.000
_cell.length_c   1.000
_cell.angle_alpha   90.00
_cell.angle_beta   90.00
_cell.angle_gamma   90.00
#
_symmetry.space_group_name_H-M   'P 1'
#
loop_
_entity.id
_entity.type
_entity.pdbx_description
1 polymer ?
#
loop_
_entity_poly.entity_id
_entity_poly.type
_entity_poly.pdbx_seq_one_letter_code
_entity_poly.pdbx_strand_id
1 'polypeptide(L)' 'MENSYPHCLKCKVGVLVPLSDYGREGSSIRYKAWACTNPECGFNIRIDNGEISRGNEIKAASK' A
#
# COMPACT_ATOMS: atom_id res chain seq x y z
N MET A 1 -14.92 -1.31 -19.27
CA MET A 1 -13.51 -1.70 -19.08
C MET A 1 -13.38 -2.14 -17.64
N GLU A 2 -13.04 -3.40 -17.39
CA GLU A 2 -12.69 -3.85 -16.04
C GLU A 2 -11.41 -3.14 -15.62
N ASN A 3 -11.51 -2.20 -14.67
CA ASN A 3 -10.36 -1.51 -14.10
C ASN A 3 -9.64 -2.48 -13.16
N SER A 4 -8.82 -3.37 -13.72
CA SER A 4 -7.94 -4.23 -12.94
C SER A 4 -6.80 -3.41 -12.32
N TYR A 5 -6.46 -3.74 -11.08
CA TYR A 5 -5.31 -3.15 -10.43
C TYR A 5 -4.00 -3.57 -11.13
N PRO A 6 -2.98 -2.70 -11.19
CA PRO A 6 -1.76 -2.98 -11.91
C PRO A 6 -0.97 -4.12 -11.25
N HIS A 7 -0.28 -4.90 -12.07
CA HIS A 7 0.70 -5.87 -11.57
C HIS A 7 1.83 -5.18 -10.81
N CYS A 8 2.33 -5.83 -9.76
CA CYS A 8 3.46 -5.35 -8.99
C CYS A 8 4.72 -5.36 -9.87
N LEU A 9 5.29 -4.17 -10.10
CA LEU A 9 6.48 -4.05 -10.94
C LEU A 9 7.76 -4.63 -10.30
N LYS A 10 7.77 -4.83 -8.97
CA LYS A 10 8.91 -5.43 -8.25
C LYS A 10 8.98 -6.95 -8.44
N CYS A 11 7.90 -7.68 -8.16
CA CYS A 11 7.91 -9.14 -8.23
C CYS A 11 7.23 -9.72 -9.48
N LYS A 12 6.41 -8.96 -10.20
CA LYS A 12 5.59 -9.41 -11.34
C LYS A 12 4.58 -10.54 -11.03
N VAL A 13 4.50 -11.00 -9.78
CA VAL A 13 3.58 -12.05 -9.32
C VAL A 13 2.30 -11.46 -8.74
N GLY A 14 2.42 -10.54 -7.78
CA GLY A 14 1.28 -9.92 -7.12
C GLY A 14 0.66 -8.76 -7.92
N VAL A 15 -0.46 -8.24 -7.42
CA VAL A 15 -1.08 -6.99 -7.87
C VAL A 15 -0.90 -5.91 -6.80
N LEU A 16 -0.83 -4.65 -7.21
CA LEU A 16 -0.75 -3.51 -6.30
C LEU A 16 -2.16 -3.06 -5.97
N VAL A 17 -2.60 -3.22 -4.72
CA VAL A 17 -3.93 -2.81 -4.27
C VAL A 17 -3.87 -1.53 -3.44
N PRO A 18 -4.85 -0.61 -3.61
CA PRO A 18 -4.94 0.57 -2.78
C PRO A 18 -5.49 0.23 -1.39
N LEU A 19 -4.91 0.85 -0.36
CA LEU A 19 -5.34 0.76 1.03
C LEU A 19 -5.76 2.15 1.52
N SER A 20 -6.90 2.19 2.20
CA SER A 20 -7.43 3.39 2.87
C SER A 20 -7.05 3.38 4.35
N ASP A 21 -7.17 4.54 5.00
CA ASP A 21 -6.96 4.69 6.45
C ASP A 21 -7.79 5.86 6.99
N TYR A 22 -7.67 6.16 8.28
CA TYR A 22 -8.26 7.32 8.93
C TYR A 22 -7.16 8.30 9.38
N GLY A 23 -7.43 9.59 9.22
CA GLY A 23 -6.58 10.66 9.74
C GLY A 23 -6.72 10.82 11.26
N ARG A 24 -5.93 11.73 11.84
CA ARG A 24 -5.91 11.98 13.31
C ARG A 24 -7.30 12.36 13.87
N GLU A 25 -8.10 13.09 13.11
CA GLU A 25 -9.46 13.52 13.48
C GLU A 25 -10.55 12.58 12.92
N GLY A 26 -10.19 11.35 12.54
CA GLY A 26 -11.15 10.39 11.98
C GLY A 26 -11.57 10.64 10.53
N SER A 27 -11.02 11.68 9.87
CA SER A 27 -11.26 11.94 8.45
C SER A 27 -10.82 10.76 7.59
N SER A 28 -11.70 10.27 6.71
CA SER A 28 -11.39 9.14 5.83
C SER A 28 -10.31 9.51 4.80
N ILE A 29 -9.24 8.73 4.72
CA ILE A 29 -8.19 8.83 3.71
C ILE A 29 -8.41 7.71 2.70
N ARG A 30 -8.96 8.07 1.52
CA ARG A 30 -9.33 7.09 0.49
C ARG A 30 -8.15 6.26 0.00
N TYR A 31 -6.97 6.86 -0.16
CA TYR A 31 -5.76 6.16 -0.60
C TYR A 31 -4.56 6.63 0.24
N LYS A 32 -4.16 5.80 1.21
CA LYS A 32 -2.97 6.06 2.05
C LYS A 32 -1.77 5.21 1.62
N ALA A 33 -2.03 4.02 1.06
CA ALA A 33 -0.95 3.15 0.60
C ALA A 33 -1.35 2.34 -0.62
N TRP A 34 -0.34 1.83 -1.32
CA TRP A 34 -0.45 0.75 -2.29
C TRP A 34 0.42 -0.39 -1.81
N ALA A 35 -0.11 -1.61 -1.76
CA ALA A 35 0.60 -2.79 -1.28
C ALA A 35 0.53 -3.91 -2.31
N CYS A 36 1.64 -4.63 -2.49
CA CYS A 36 1.67 -5.85 -3.27
C CYS A 36 0.91 -6.96 -2.53
N THR A 37 0.03 -7.67 -3.23
CA THR A 37 -0.69 -8.82 -2.67
C THR A 37 0.16 -10.07 -2.47
N ASN A 38 1.37 -10.13 -3.03
CA ASN A 38 2.29 -11.23 -2.78
C ASN A 38 2.98 -11.04 -1.41
N PRO A 39 2.71 -11.89 -0.41
CA PRO A 39 3.28 -11.74 0.95
C PRO A 39 4.81 -11.78 0.97
N GLU A 40 5.43 -12.55 0.08
CA GLU A 40 6.90 -12.65 -0.03
C GLU A 40 7.54 -11.39 -0.63
N CYS A 41 6.76 -10.52 -1.28
CA CYS A 41 7.29 -9.36 -1.98
C CYS A 41 7.54 -8.16 -1.04
N GLY A 42 6.64 -7.96 -0.07
CA GLY A 42 6.66 -6.85 0.89
C GLY A 42 6.57 -5.44 0.29
N PHE A 43 6.51 -5.30 -1.04
CA PHE A 43 6.55 -4.00 -1.70
C PHE A 43 5.31 -3.17 -1.36
N ASN A 44 5.56 -1.95 -0.91
CA ASN A 44 4.51 -0.99 -0.65
C ASN A 44 4.97 0.45 -0.91
N ILE A 45 4.01 1.31 -1.25
CA ILE A 45 4.18 2.75 -1.35
C ILE A 45 3.19 3.37 -0.38
N ARG A 46 3.63 4.26 0.50
CA ARG A 46 2.77 4.90 1.51
C ARG A 46 2.93 6.41 1.44
N ILE A 47 1.86 7.13 1.75
CA ILE A 47 1.88 8.58 1.94
C ILE A 47 1.50 8.92 3.38
N ASP A 48 2.34 9.72 4.02
CA ASP A 48 2.13 10.19 5.39
C ASP A 48 2.44 11.68 5.43
N ASN A 49 1.42 12.52 5.67
CA ASN A 49 1.53 13.98 5.75
C ASN A 49 2.29 14.64 4.58
N GLY A 50 2.13 14.12 3.36
CA GLY A 50 2.80 14.64 2.15
C GLY A 50 4.16 14.00 1.85
N GLU A 51 4.70 13.20 2.76
CA GLU A 51 5.91 12.42 2.51
C GLU A 51 5.56 11.06 1.89
N ILE A 52 6.29 10.69 0.83
CA ILE A 52 6.12 9.40 0.15
C ILE A 52 7.26 8.47 0.57
N SER A 53 6.90 7.31 1.13
CA SER A 53 7.84 6.25 1.44
C SER A 53 7.62 5.04 0.53
N ARG A 54 8.72 4.34 0.22
CA ARG A 54 8.73 3.07 -0.52
C ARG A 54 9.29 2.00 0.40
N GLY A 55 8.44 1.11 0.89
CA GLY A 55 8.79 0.06 1.83
C GLY A 55 9.11 -1.27 1.12
N ASN A 56 10.14 -1.96 1.62
CA ASN A 56 10.36 -3.38 1.36
C ASN A 56 9.87 -4.27 2.53
N GLU A 57 9.67 -3.70 3.72
CA GLU A 57 9.24 -4.43 4.92
C GLU A 57 7.84 -3.98 5.36
N ILE A 58 6.95 -4.94 5.51
CA ILE A 58 5.72 -4.78 6.29
C ILE A 58 6.12 -4.97 7.75
N LYS A 59 6.32 -3.87 8.49
CA LYS A 59 6.50 -3.96 9.94
C LYS A 59 5.18 -4.43 10.55
N ALA A 60 5.17 -5.63 11.12
CA ALA A 60 4.05 -6.07 11.95
C ALA A 60 3.87 -5.07 13.10
N ALA A 61 2.63 -4.70 13.41
CA ALA A 61 2.35 -3.88 14.57
C ALA A 61 2.87 -4.62 15.81
N SER A 62 3.88 -4.07 16.47
CA SER A 62 4.28 -4.53 17.80
C SER A 62 3.10 -4.27 18.74
N LYS A 63 2.70 -5.33 19.44
CA LYS A 63 1.57 -5.35 20.36
C LYS A 63 1.76 -4.39 21.53
#